data_AF-A0A2R7KKR9-F1
#
_entry.id   AF-A0A2R7KKR9-F1
#
_cell.length_a   1.000
_cell.length_b   1.000
_cell.length_c   1.000
_cell.angle_alpha   90.00
_cell.angle_beta   90.00
_cell.angle_gamma   90.00
#
_symmetry.space_group_name_H-M   'P 1'
#
loop_
_entity.id
_entity.type
_entity.pdbx_description
1 polymer ?
#
loop_
_entity_poly.entity_id
_entity_poly.type
_entity_poly.pdbx_seq_one_letter_code
_entity_poly.pdbx_strand_id
1 'polypeptide(L)' 'MIQIYHNPRCGKSRTCLAFLDNSKQDYEIIPYLTETPTHNELK' A
#
# COMPACT_ATOMS: atom_id res chain seq x y z
N MET A 1 -11.70 -4.49 3.22
CA MET A 1 -10.35 -5.06 2.99
C MET A 1 -9.50 -3.94 2.42
N ILE A 2 -8.46 -3.51 3.12
CA ILE A 2 -7.70 -2.31 2.76
C ILE A 2 -6.58 -2.70 1.81
N GLN A 3 -6.45 -2.01 0.67
CA GLN A 3 -5.35 -2.22 -0.27
C GLN A 3 -4.42 -1.02 -0.24
N ILE A 4 -3.13 -1.29 -0.03
CA ILE A 4 -2.10 -0.26 0.11
C ILE A 4 -1.12 -0.40 -1.03
N TYR A 5 -1.12 0.62 -1.88
CA TYR A 5 -0.07 0.79 -2.87
C TYR A 5 1.21 1.27 -2.19
N HIS A 6 2.09 0.31 -1.89
CA HIS A 6 3.29 0.55 -1.10
C HIS A 6 4.53 0.70 -1.96
N ASN A 7 5.39 1.65 -1.56
CA ASN A 7 6.74 1.78 -2.09
C ASN A 7 7.76 1.59 -0.96
N PRO A 8 8.56 0.50 -0.99
CA PRO A 8 9.58 0.21 0.01
C PRO A 8 10.62 1.31 0.19
N ARG A 9 10.87 2.11 -0.86
CA ARG A 9 11.84 3.22 -0.85
C ARG A 9 11.27 4.49 -0.21
N CYS A 10 9.96 4.58 0.00
CA CYS A 10 9.31 5.75 0.58
C CYS A 10 9.12 5.61 2.09
N GLY A 11 9.82 6.45 2.88
CA GLY A 11 9.70 6.46 4.34
C GLY A 11 8.27 6.65 4.85
N LYS A 12 7.50 7.55 4.22
CA LYS A 12 6.10 7.81 4.56
C LYS A 12 5.21 6.57 4.40
N SER A 13 5.47 5.78 3.36
CA SER A 13 4.69 4.56 3.08
C SER A 13 4.95 3.48 4.15
N ARG A 14 6.19 3.37 4.66
CA ARG A 14 6.53 2.45 5.75
C ARG A 14 5.88 2.86 7.08
N THR A 15 5.83 4.15 7.37
CA THR A 15 5.12 4.66 8.56
C THR A 15 3.63 4.31 8.52
N CYS A 16 3.00 4.38 7.34
CA CYS A 16 1.60 3.99 7.16
C CYS A 16 1.38 2.49 7.45
N LEU A 17 2.25 1.61 6.94
CA LEU A 17 2.19 0.17 7.24
C LEU A 17 2.31 -0.09 8.75
N ALA A 18 3.26 0.55 9.42
CA ALA A 18 3.43 0.41 10.87
C ALA A 18 2.19 0.89 11.64
N PHE A 19 1.54 1.97 11.20
CA PHE A 19 0.30 2.47 11.82
C PHE A 19 -0.87 1.48 11.68
N LEU A 20 -1.01 0.87 10.49
CA LEU A 20 -2.06 -0.09 10.21
C LEU A 20 -1.84 -1.42 10.95
N ASP A 21 -0.58 -1.85 11.06
CA ASP A 21 -0.17 -2.99 11.88
C ASP A 21 -0.49 -2.76 13.37
N ASN A 22 -0.15 -1.57 13.91
CA ASN A 22 -0.52 -1.18 15.27
C ASN A 22 -2.03 -1.10 15.49
N SER A 23 -2.79 -0.72 14.46
CA SER A 23 -4.25 -0.64 14.49
C SER A 23 -4.94 -2.01 14.28
N LYS A 24 -4.16 -3.10 14.12
CA LYS A 24 -4.64 -4.47 13.86
C LYS A 24 -5.66 -4.57 12.73
N GLN A 25 -5.49 -3.76 11.69
CA GLN A 25 -6.35 -3.83 10.51
C GLN A 25 -5.74 -4.75 9.47
N ASP A 26 -6.58 -5.59 8.87
CA ASP A 26 -6.16 -6.43 7.74
C ASP A 26 -6.02 -5.55 6.49
N TYR A 27 -4.81 -5.57 5.93
CA TYR A 27 -4.48 -4.88 4.70
C TYR A 27 -3.64 -5.74 3.77
N GLU A 28 -3.73 -5.44 2.49
CA GLU A 28 -2.98 -6.07 1.42
C GLU A 28 -1.98 -5.06 0.85
N ILE A 29 -0.75 -5.50 0.63
CA ILE A 29 0.33 -4.66 0.11
C ILE A 29 0.45 -4.91 -1.39
N ILE A 30 0.19 -3.88 -2.19
CA ILE A 30 0.33 -3.92 -3.65
C ILE A 30 1.56 -3.09 -4.07
N PRO A 31 2.62 -3.70 -4.62
CA PRO A 31 3.81 -2.98 -5.04
C PRO A 31 3.60 -2.29 -6.39
N TYR A 32 3.07 -1.07 -6.38
CA TYR A 32 2.70 -0.31 -7.60
C TYR A 32 3.85 -0.01 -8.57
N LEU A 33 5.10 -0.11 -8.10
CA LEU A 33 6.29 0.11 -8.94
C LEU A 33 6.61 -1.10 -9.82
N THR A 34 6.21 -2.30 -9.42
CA THR A 34 6.37 -3.55 -10.19
C THR A 34 5.07 -3.95 -10.86
N GLU A 35 3.95 -3.79 -10.15
CA GLU A 35 2.61 -4.03 -10.66
C GLU A 35 1.93 -2.68 -10.87
N THR A 36 2.22 -2.06 -12.01
CA THR A 36 1.57 -0.82 -12.39
C THR A 36 0.08 -1.06 -12.60
N PRO A 37 -0.79 -0.37 -11.85
CA PRO A 37 -2.24 -0.51 -12.02
C PRO A 37 -2.64 -0.03 -13.41
N THR A 38 -3.71 -0.63 -13.92
CA THR A 38 -4.23 -0.23 -15.23
C THR A 38 -5.01 1.08 -15.12
N HIS A 39 -5.19 1.78 -16.25
CA HIS A 39 -5.92 3.05 -16.26
C HIS A 39 -7.39 2.92 -15.78
N ASN A 40 -7.98 1.72 -15.92
CA ASN A 40 -9.31 1.43 -15.40
C ASN A 40 -9.38 1.35 -13.87
N GLU A 41 -8.26 1.03 -13.21
CA GLU A 41 -8.17 0.93 -11.74
C GLU A 41 -7.83 2.27 -11.06
N LEU A 42 -7.32 3.23 -11.83
CA LEU A 42 -6.96 4.58 -11.37
C LEU A 42 -8.09 5.62 -11.57
N LYS A 43 -9.28 5.19 -12.00
CA LYS A 43 -10.40 6.06 -12.38
C LYS A 43 -11.17 6.63 -11.19
#